data_AF-F3GGQ3-F1
#
_entry.id   AF-F3GGQ3-F1
#
_cell.length_a   1.000
_cell.length_b   1.000
_cell.length_c   1.000
_cell.angle_alpha   90.00
_cell.angle_beta   90.00
_cell.angle_gamma   90.00
#
_symmetry.space_group_name_H-M   'P 1'
#
loop_
_entity.id
_entity.type
_entity.pdbx_description
1 polymer ?
#
loop_
_entity_poly.entity_id
_entity_poly.type
_entity_poly.pdbx_seq_one_letter_code
_entity_poly.pdbx_strand_id
1 'polypeptide(L)' 'MLVALGSGEHRGSLSGGCVEEDFLERVAAGQFEPANQVVRYGDGGFAPTRALPCGGVLDVLIEFIAPGPEA' A
#
# COMPACT_ATOMS: atom_id res chain seq x y z
N MET A 1 10.30 1.47 0.79
CA MET A 1 9.67 0.23 0.29
C MET A 1 9.08 -0.50 1.47
N LEU A 2 7.87 -1.02 1.31
CA LEU A 2 7.12 -1.74 2.34
C LEU A 2 6.64 -3.06 1.73
N VAL A 3 6.77 -4.15 2.49
CA VAL A 3 6.23 -5.47 2.13
C VAL A 3 5.34 -5.92 3.27
N ALA A 4 4.16 -6.44 2.97
CA ALA A 4 3.19 -6.90 3.95
C ALA A 4 2.58 -8.23 3.54
N LEU A 5 2.28 -9.06 4.54
CA LEU A 5 1.46 -10.26 4.42
C LEU A 5 0.01 -9.93 4.72
N GLY A 6 -0.92 -10.73 4.19
CA GLY A 6 -2.35 -10.64 4.56
C GLY A 6 -2.61 -10.88 6.06
N SER A 7 -1.66 -11.46 6.78
CA SER A 7 -1.70 -11.63 8.25
C SER A 7 -1.41 -10.35 9.03
N GLY A 8 -0.95 -9.28 8.38
CA GLY A 8 -0.58 -8.00 9.00
C GLY A 8 0.90 -7.86 9.36
N GLU A 9 1.70 -8.93 9.26
CA GLU A 9 3.16 -8.82 9.35
C GLU A 9 3.71 -7.99 8.19
N HIS A 10 4.61 -7.06 8.49
CA HIS A 10 5.18 -6.18 7.48
C HIS A 10 6.63 -5.76 7.81
N ARG A 11 7.35 -5.35 6.77
CA ARG A 11 8.74 -4.87 6.85
C ARG A 11 8.95 -3.67 5.94
N GLY A 12 9.68 -2.67 6.46
CA GLY A 12 10.01 -1.45 5.75
C GLY A 12 9.01 -0.32 6.03
N SER A 13 9.12 0.75 5.27
CA SER A 13 8.27 1.94 5.36
C SER A 13 8.18 2.64 4.01
N LEU A 14 7.16 3.46 3.85
CA LEU A 14 6.94 4.33 2.69
C LEU A 14 7.20 5.79 3.07
N SER A 15 6.47 6.30 4.07
CA SER A 15 6.46 7.70 4.51
C SER A 15 6.56 7.89 6.03
N GLY A 16 6.42 6.81 6.81
CA GLY A 16 6.44 6.80 8.27
C GLY A 16 5.12 7.19 8.92
N GLY A 17 3.96 6.98 8.26
CA GLY A 17 2.69 7.40 8.82
C GLY A 17 1.48 6.92 8.06
N CYS A 18 0.65 7.87 7.65
CA CYS A 18 -0.74 7.59 7.31
C CYS A 18 -0.93 6.71 6.06
N VAL A 19 0.06 6.67 5.16
CA VAL A 19 0.01 5.85 3.95
C VAL A 19 0.19 4.36 4.28
N GLU A 20 1.09 4.03 5.20
CA GLU A 20 1.35 2.65 5.58
C GLU A 20 0.18 1.98 6.28
N GLU A 21 -0.50 2.70 7.17
CA GLU A 21 -1.70 2.19 7.85
C GLU A 21 -2.80 1.84 6.84
N ASP A 22 -3.09 2.73 5.89
CA ASP A 22 -4.08 2.48 4.83
C ASP A 22 -3.67 1.29 3.96
N PHE A 23 -2.41 1.23 3.54
CA PHE A 23 -1.91 0.10 2.77
C PHE A 23 -2.10 -1.24 3.50
N LEU A 24 -1.78 -1.29 4.79
CA LEU A 24 -1.94 -2.50 5.62
C LEU A 24 -3.41 -2.90 5.80
N GLU A 25 -4.29 -1.93 6.05
CA GLU A 25 -5.74 -2.17 6.16
C GLU A 25 -6.30 -2.77 4.86
N ARG A 26 -5.89 -2.23 3.71
CA ARG A 26 -6.31 -2.69 2.39
C ARG A 26 -5.76 -4.07 2.04
N VAL A 27 -4.52 -4.36 2.43
CA VAL A 27 -3.93 -5.71 2.31
C VAL A 27 -4.73 -6.71 3.14
N ALA A 28 -5.02 -6.41 4.40
CA ALA A 28 -5.79 -7.27 5.29
C ALA A 28 -7.23 -7.49 4.79
N ALA A 29 -7.82 -6.47 4.16
CA ALA A 29 -9.16 -6.53 3.57
C ALA A 29 -9.20 -7.18 2.17
N GLY A 30 -8.05 -7.56 1.59
CA GLY A 30 -7.98 -8.14 0.25
C GLY A 30 -8.42 -7.18 -0.86
N GLN A 31 -8.23 -5.87 -0.66
CA GLN A 31 -8.70 -4.82 -1.57
C GLN A 31 -7.74 -4.52 -2.74
N PHE A 32 -6.62 -5.24 -2.81
CA PHE A 32 -5.70 -5.17 -3.93
C PHE A 32 -5.92 -6.36 -4.84
N GLU A 33 -6.14 -6.09 -6.12
CA GLU A 33 -6.05 -7.12 -7.16
C GLU A 33 -4.67 -7.80 -7.13
N PRO A 34 -4.59 -9.12 -7.45
CA PRO A 34 -3.34 -9.86 -7.55
C PRO A 34 -2.58 -9.51 -8.85
N ALA A 35 -2.39 -8.21 -9.10
CA ALA A 35 -1.78 -7.64 -10.28
C ALA A 35 -1.07 -6.33 -9.92
N ASN A 36 -0.11 -5.93 -10.76
CA ASN A 36 0.62 -4.69 -10.56
C ASN A 36 -0.32 -3.50 -10.79
N GLN A 37 -0.39 -2.59 -9.83
CA GLN A 37 -1.26 -1.42 -9.88
C GLN A 37 -0.63 -0.22 -9.19
N VAL A 38 -0.96 0.97 -9.65
CA VAL A 38 -0.52 2.22 -9.02
C VAL A 38 -1.65 2.81 -8.21
N VAL A 39 -1.35 3.13 -6.96
CA VAL A 39 -2.25 3.82 -6.03
C VAL A 39 -1.72 5.23 -5.81
N ARG A 40 -2.60 6.22 -5.94
CA ARG A 40 -2.28 7.62 -5.64
C ARG A 40 -2.79 8.00 -4.26
N TYR A 41 -1.91 8.59 -3.45
CA TYR A 41 -2.22 9.20 -2.17
C TYR A 41 -2.08 10.73 -2.28
N GLY A 42 -2.98 11.48 -1.66
CA GLY A 42 -3.05 12.93 -1.77
C GLY A 42 -3.88 13.46 -2.97
N ASP A 43 -4.13 14.77 -2.97
CA ASP A 43 -4.81 15.54 -4.04
C ASP A 43 -6.17 15.00 -4.52
N GLY A 44 -6.99 14.49 -3.60
CA GLY A 44 -8.39 14.13 -3.86
C GLY A 44 -8.64 13.02 -4.91
N GLY A 45 -7.61 12.32 -5.37
CA GLY A 45 -7.68 11.33 -6.44
C GLY A 45 -7.99 9.91 -5.94
N PHE A 46 -9.19 9.42 -6.26
CA PHE A 46 -9.80 8.10 -6.03
C PHE A 46 -9.74 7.54 -4.59
N ALA A 47 -10.92 7.19 -4.06
CA ALA A 47 -11.07 6.55 -2.76
C ALA A 47 -10.18 5.28 -2.66
N PRO A 48 -9.48 5.07 -1.53
CA PRO A 48 -9.47 5.86 -0.31
C PRO A 48 -8.33 6.90 -0.35
N THR A 49 -8.61 8.14 -0.77
CA THR A 49 -7.57 9.18 -0.80
C THR A 49 -7.32 9.69 0.62
N ARG A 50 -6.28 9.18 1.29
CA ARG A 50 -5.76 9.81 2.51
C ARG A 50 -4.98 11.06 2.10
N ALA A 51 -5.38 12.23 2.61
CA ALA A 51 -4.65 13.47 2.36
C ALA A 51 -3.29 13.43 3.08
N LEU A 52 -2.22 13.78 2.38
CA LEU A 52 -0.89 13.86 2.99
C LEU A 52 -0.78 15.15 3.82
N PRO A 53 -0.20 15.10 5.04
CA PRO A 53 -0.10 16.27 5.91
C PRO A 53 0.79 17.38 5.33
N CYS A 54 1.67 17.04 4.39
CA CYS A 54 2.50 18.02 3.67
C CYS A 54 1.79 18.67 2.47
N GLY A 55 0.57 18.27 2.13
CA GLY A 55 -0.15 18.73 0.93
C GLY A 55 0.41 18.18 -0.39
N GLY A 56 1.34 17.23 -0.34
CA GLY A 56 1.92 16.58 -1.52
C GLY A 56 1.05 15.46 -2.09
N VAL A 57 1.59 14.81 -3.12
CA VAL A 57 1.02 13.62 -3.77
C VAL A 57 2.08 12.53 -3.81
N LEU A 58 1.67 11.28 -3.61
CA LEU A 58 2.53 10.11 -3.69
C LEU A 58 1.88 9.04 -4.56
N ASP A 59 2.55 8.67 -5.65
CA ASP A 59 2.21 7.49 -6.44
C ASP A 59 2.98 6.28 -5.91
N VAL A 60 2.26 5.23 -5.54
CA VAL A 60 2.81 4.00 -4.98
C VAL A 60 2.51 2.85 -5.93
N LEU A 61 3.56 2.21 -6.44
CA LEU A 61 3.43 0.94 -7.16
C LEU A 61 3.21 -0.18 -6.15
N ILE A 62 2.13 -0.93 -6.35
CA ILE A 62 1.79 -2.13 -5.60
C ILE A 62 2.03 -3.32 -6.52
N GLU A 63 2.84 -4.26 -6.05
CA GLU A 63 3.12 -5.52 -6.74
C GLU A 63 2.64 -6.67 -5.86
N PHE A 64 1.84 -7.56 -6.43
CA PHE A 64 1.47 -8.80 -5.78
C PHE A 64 2.51 -9.86 -6.08
N ILE A 65 3.21 -10.33 -5.04
CA ILE A 65 4.20 -11.40 -5.16
C ILE A 65 3.57 -12.67 -4.61
N ALA A 66 3.20 -13.58 -5.52
CA ALA A 66 2.76 -14.91 -5.12
C ALA A 66 3.89 -15.62 -4.36
N PRO A 67 3.57 -16.43 -3.33
CA PRO A 67 4.56 -17.29 -2.70
C PRO A 67 5.26 -18.11 -3.78
N GLY A 68 6.58 -17.96 -3.87
CA GLY A 68 7.38 -18.84 -4.71
C GLY A 68 7.42 -20.25 -4.10
N PRO A 69 7.82 -21.27 -4.88
CA PRO A 69 8.22 -22.53 -4.27
C PRO A 69 9.28 -22.25 -3.19
N GLU A 70 9.11 -22.84 -2.02
CA GLU A 70 10.11 -22.80 -0.94
C GLU A 70 11.45 -23.27 -1.52
N ALA A 71 12.49 -22.44 -1.39
CA ALA A 71 13.83 -22.73 -1.87
C ALA A 71 14.51 -23.82 -1.02
#